data_AF-A0A432Y8Q0-F1
#
_entry.id   AF-A0A432Y8Q0-F1
#
_cell.length_a   1.000
_cell.length_b   1.000
_cell.length_c   1.000
_cell.angle_alpha   90.00
_cell.angle_beta   90.00
_cell.angle_gamma   90.00
#
_symmetry.space_group_name_H-M   'P 1'
#
loop_
_entity.id
_entity.type
_entity.pdbx_description
1 polymer ?
#
loop_
_entity_poly.entity_id
_entity_poly.type
_entity_poly.pdbx_seq_one_letter_code
_entity_poly.pdbx_strand_id
1 'polypeptide(L)'
;MTTDTSPENLWNESQRDAMAALNLSVWRPVEMAQASPAKLSSVNLSGQFCYKAEQWLFCSEHPLPVELPRWLSDLVRACTGLTTRPAEVSPKMVSEWPAERIIEVAQTPPAADEKKALWQRIFPSHD
;
A
#
# COMPACT_ATOMS: atom_id res chain seq x y z
N MET A 1 17.43 32.40 -23.10
CA MET A 1 16.00 32.46 -23.45
C MET A 1 15.76 31.50 -24.59
N THR A 2 15.11 30.37 -24.31
CA THR A 2 14.14 29.69 -25.19
C THR A 2 13.34 28.77 -24.28
N THR A 3 12.09 29.14 -24.07
CA THR A 3 11.04 28.37 -23.41
C THR A 3 10.60 27.24 -24.34
N ASP A 4 10.62 26.00 -23.89
CA ASP A 4 9.83 24.93 -24.52
C ASP A 4 9.14 24.11 -23.44
N THR A 5 7.81 24.18 -23.46
CA THR A 5 6.89 23.67 -22.47
C THR A 5 5.98 22.73 -23.24
N SER A 6 6.28 21.43 -23.30
CA SER A 6 5.36 20.37 -23.74
C SER A 6 5.93 18.98 -23.40
N PRO A 7 5.22 18.14 -22.62
CA PRO A 7 5.66 16.79 -22.25
C PRO A 7 5.22 15.74 -23.27
N GLU A 8 5.32 16.04 -24.57
CA GLU A 8 4.84 15.13 -25.62
C GLU A 8 6.00 14.32 -26.21
N ASN A 9 5.95 13.00 -25.93
CA ASN A 9 6.81 11.94 -26.44
C ASN A 9 8.27 11.93 -25.96
N LEU A 10 8.45 11.35 -24.77
CA LEU A 10 9.74 10.91 -24.24
C LEU A 10 10.46 9.86 -25.12
N TRP A 11 9.77 9.24 -26.08
CA TRP A 11 10.28 8.12 -26.89
C TRP A 11 10.00 8.30 -28.39
N ASN A 12 11.02 8.05 -29.20
CA ASN A 12 10.87 8.01 -30.66
C ASN A 12 10.25 6.67 -31.13
N GLU A 13 9.88 6.60 -32.40
CA GLU A 13 9.15 5.46 -32.98
C GLU A 13 9.97 4.15 -32.92
N SER A 14 11.26 4.23 -33.25
CA SER A 14 12.18 3.08 -33.19
C SER A 14 12.33 2.52 -31.78
N GLN A 15 12.31 3.37 -30.75
CA GLN A 15 12.36 2.95 -29.35
C GLN A 15 11.06 2.25 -28.91
N ARG A 16 9.91 2.72 -29.41
CA ARG A 16 8.61 2.07 -29.15
C ARG A 16 8.53 0.69 -29.80
N ASP A 17 9.02 0.55 -31.02
CA ASP A 17 9.06 -0.74 -31.73
C ASP A 17 10.01 -1.73 -31.06
N ALA A 18 11.17 -1.27 -30.60
CA ALA A 18 12.12 -2.10 -29.86
C ALA A 18 11.52 -2.58 -28.53
N MET A 19 10.80 -1.72 -27.80
CA MET A 19 10.12 -2.10 -26.56
C MET A 19 8.97 -3.07 -26.79
N ALA A 20 8.22 -2.92 -27.89
CA ALA A 20 7.18 -3.86 -28.31
C ALA A 20 7.78 -5.22 -28.68
N ALA A 21 8.91 -5.25 -29.40
CA ALA A 21 9.64 -6.47 -29.72
C ALA A 21 10.17 -7.20 -28.47
N LEU A 22 10.50 -6.45 -27.41
CA LEU A 22 10.91 -6.98 -26.12
C LEU A 22 9.73 -7.29 -25.18
N ASN A 23 8.49 -7.09 -25.62
CA ASN A 23 7.26 -7.29 -24.86
C ASN A 23 7.25 -6.53 -23.51
N LEU A 24 7.90 -5.37 -23.46
CA LEU A 24 8.03 -4.55 -22.26
C LEU A 24 6.87 -3.56 -22.17
N SER A 25 6.09 -3.66 -21.10
CA SER A 25 5.01 -2.73 -20.79
C SER A 25 5.58 -1.35 -20.42
N VAL A 26 5.11 -0.29 -21.09
CA VAL A 26 5.51 1.10 -20.78
C VAL A 26 4.95 1.49 -19.41
N TRP A 27 5.83 1.84 -18.47
CA TRP A 27 5.44 2.38 -17.17
C TRP A 27 4.95 3.82 -17.38
N ARG A 28 3.66 4.06 -17.15
CA ARG A 28 3.09 5.41 -17.25
C ARG A 28 3.21 6.13 -15.90
N PRO A 29 3.61 7.41 -15.89
CA PRO A 29 3.54 8.22 -14.67
C PRO A 29 2.08 8.34 -14.23
N VAL A 30 1.86 8.19 -12.92
CA VAL A 30 0.54 8.06 -12.27
C VAL A 30 -0.39 9.25 -12.54
N GLU A 31 0.15 10.41 -12.93
CA GLU A 31 -0.60 11.66 -13.13
C GLU A 31 -1.48 11.66 -14.40
N MET A 32 -1.22 10.80 -15.39
CA MET A 32 -2.06 10.67 -16.61
C MET A 32 -3.11 9.54 -16.54
N ALA A 33 -3.38 9.00 -15.34
CA ALA A 33 -4.39 7.96 -15.15
C ALA A 33 -5.81 8.49 -14.87
N GLN A 34 -6.08 9.79 -15.10
CA GLN A 34 -7.40 10.39 -14.85
C GLN A 34 -8.28 10.61 -16.10
N ALA A 35 -7.85 10.23 -17.30
CA ALA A 35 -8.65 10.47 -18.51
C ALA A 35 -8.81 9.23 -19.40
N SER A 36 -9.65 8.29 -18.97
CA SER A 36 -10.65 7.58 -19.80
C SER A 36 -10.97 6.19 -19.22
N PRO A 37 -12.25 5.86 -19.03
CA PRO A 37 -12.68 4.68 -18.28
C PRO A 37 -12.84 3.47 -19.21
N ALA A 38 -11.88 2.55 -19.24
CA ALA A 38 -12.14 1.19 -19.72
C ALA A 38 -11.05 0.20 -19.29
N LYS A 39 -11.46 -0.69 -18.37
CA LYS A 39 -10.95 -2.06 -18.21
C LYS A 39 -9.50 -2.23 -17.69
N LEU A 40 -9.26 -1.74 -16.47
CA LEU A 40 -8.75 -2.65 -15.43
C LEU A 40 -9.86 -2.85 -14.40
N SER A 41 -10.80 -3.72 -14.77
CA SER A 41 -11.80 -4.26 -13.86
C SER A 41 -11.15 -5.25 -12.90
N SER A 42 -10.29 -4.73 -12.04
CA SER A 42 -10.24 -5.17 -10.65
C SER A 42 -10.78 -3.98 -9.85
N VAL A 43 -12.09 -3.80 -9.97
CA VAL A 43 -12.89 -3.06 -9.01
C VAL A 43 -12.60 -3.70 -7.65
N ASN A 44 -11.62 -3.16 -6.92
CA ASN A 44 -11.57 -3.35 -5.49
C ASN A 44 -12.55 -2.34 -4.92
N LEU A 45 -13.68 -2.90 -4.53
CA LEU A 45 -14.60 -2.27 -3.62
C LEU A 45 -13.80 -1.69 -2.44
N SER A 46 -14.07 -0.40 -2.20
CA SER A 46 -13.85 0.35 -0.95
C SER A 46 -12.42 0.59 -0.48
N GLY A 47 -11.71 1.53 -1.12
CA GLY A 47 -10.87 2.58 -0.50
C GLY A 47 -9.77 2.23 0.52
N GLN A 48 -9.54 0.95 0.83
CA GLN A 48 -8.61 0.49 1.86
C GLN A 48 -7.51 -0.36 1.23
N PHE A 49 -6.29 -0.08 1.66
CA PHE A 49 -5.08 -0.83 1.37
C PHE A 49 -4.81 -1.78 2.52
N CYS A 50 -4.55 -3.05 2.20
CA CYS A 50 -4.35 -4.10 3.19
C CYS A 50 -2.94 -4.67 3.10
N TYR A 51 -2.31 -4.89 4.24
CA TYR A 51 -0.94 -5.37 4.32
C TYR A 51 -0.84 -6.50 5.33
N LYS A 52 -0.34 -7.64 4.88
CA LYS A 52 -0.12 -8.82 5.72
C LYS A 52 1.27 -8.78 6.33
N ALA A 53 1.36 -8.99 7.64
CA ALA A 53 2.61 -9.36 8.30
C ALA A 53 2.37 -10.60 9.16
N GLU A 54 2.90 -11.75 8.72
CA GLU A 54 2.66 -13.06 9.32
C GLU A 54 1.16 -13.34 9.48
N GLN A 55 0.69 -13.33 10.73
CA GLN A 55 -0.68 -13.61 11.13
C GLN A 55 -1.54 -12.38 11.32
N TRP A 56 -0.96 -11.18 11.19
CA TRP A 56 -1.64 -9.90 11.36
C TRP A 56 -1.94 -9.27 10.00
N LEU A 57 -3.07 -8.58 9.93
CA LEU A 57 -3.48 -7.80 8.78
C LEU A 57 -3.58 -6.33 9.20
N PHE A 58 -2.89 -5.46 8.47
CA PHE A 58 -2.90 -4.01 8.66
C PHE A 58 -3.72 -3.38 7.55
N CYS A 59 -4.78 -2.66 7.90
CA CYS A 59 -5.64 -1.98 6.94
C CYS A 59 -5.46 -0.48 7.06
N SER A 60 -5.31 0.24 5.96
CA SER A 60 -5.20 1.70 5.95
C SER A 60 -6.00 2.29 4.81
N GLU A 61 -6.52 3.50 4.99
CA GLU A 61 -7.18 4.26 3.92
C GLU A 61 -6.21 4.74 2.85
N HIS A 62 -4.92 4.78 3.18
CA HIS A 62 -3.86 5.29 2.32
C HIS A 62 -2.77 4.26 2.09
N PRO A 63 -2.07 4.32 0.94
CA PRO A 63 -0.95 3.45 0.70
C PRO A 63 0.16 3.72 1.74
N LEU A 64 0.81 2.66 2.22
CA LEU A 64 1.93 2.80 3.14
C LEU A 64 3.11 3.47 2.42
N PRO A 65 3.76 4.47 3.05
CA PRO A 65 4.93 5.11 2.47
C PRO A 65 6.05 4.09 2.23
N VAL A 66 6.93 4.41 1.27
CA VAL A 66 8.09 3.57 0.95
C VAL A 66 8.98 3.40 2.19
N GLU A 67 9.19 4.50 2.93
CA GLU A 67 9.83 4.49 4.23
C GLU A 67 8.77 4.42 5.33
N LEU A 68 8.72 3.28 6.02
CA LEU A 68 7.79 3.07 7.13
C LEU A 68 8.14 3.98 8.31
N PRO A 69 7.18 4.76 8.83
CA PRO A 69 7.38 5.52 10.05
C PRO A 69 7.84 4.61 11.19
N ARG A 70 8.74 5.10 12.04
CA ARG A 70 9.33 4.32 13.15
C ARG A 70 8.27 3.67 14.04
N TRP A 71 7.20 4.40 14.35
CA TRP A 71 6.11 3.89 15.19
C TRP A 71 5.38 2.69 14.56
N LEU A 72 5.23 2.67 13.23
CA LEU A 72 4.58 1.59 12.50
C LEU A 72 5.51 0.38 12.41
N SER A 73 6.80 0.60 12.21
CA SER A 73 7.82 -0.46 12.29
C SER A 73 7.86 -1.09 13.69
N ASP A 74 7.78 -0.28 14.74
CA ASP A 74 7.70 -0.77 16.13
C ASP A 74 6.41 -1.58 16.37
N LEU A 75 5.28 -1.17 15.76
CA LEU A 75 4.02 -1.89 15.81
C LEU A 75 4.08 -3.25 15.09
N VAL A 76 4.64 -3.29 13.87
CA VAL A 76 4.82 -4.55 13.15
C VAL A 76 5.71 -5.50 13.94
N ARG A 77 6.78 -4.98 14.55
CA ARG A 77 7.66 -5.74 15.43
C ARG A 77 6.95 -6.24 16.68
N ALA A 78 6.08 -5.44 17.29
CA ALA A 78 5.26 -5.86 18.42
C ALA A 78 4.33 -7.04 18.06
N CYS A 79 3.72 -7.00 16.88
CA CYS A 79 2.77 -8.00 16.42
C CYS A 79 3.43 -9.31 15.96
N THR A 80 4.58 -9.21 15.28
CA THR A 80 5.21 -10.36 14.58
C THR A 80 6.52 -10.82 15.21
N GLY A 81 7.13 -10.01 16.06
CA GLY A 81 8.51 -10.20 16.53
C GLY A 81 9.58 -9.87 15.48
N LEU A 82 9.18 -9.52 14.24
CA LEU A 82 10.07 -9.29 13.11
C LEU A 82 10.06 -7.82 12.67
N THR A 83 11.15 -7.39 12.03
CA THR A 83 11.29 -6.05 11.45
C THR A 83 11.00 -6.03 9.94
N THR A 84 10.45 -7.11 9.40
CA THR A 84 10.13 -7.24 7.98
C THR A 84 8.95 -6.34 7.60
N ARG A 85 9.04 -5.75 6.41
CA ARG A 85 7.97 -4.92 5.84
C ARG A 85 6.73 -5.79 5.56
N PRO A 86 5.53 -5.35 5.96
CA PRO A 86 4.29 -6.00 5.59
C PRO A 86 4.12 -6.09 4.07
N ALA A 87 3.66 -7.24 3.57
CA ALA A 87 3.39 -7.45 2.16
C ALA A 87 1.98 -6.95 1.81
N GLU A 88 1.83 -6.20 0.73
CA GLU A 88 0.51 -5.77 0.26
C GLU A 88 -0.33 -6.96 -0.20
N VAL A 89 -1.59 -7.01 0.24
CA VAL A 89 -2.54 -8.06 -0.09
C VAL A 89 -3.86 -7.46 -0.58
N SER A 90 -4.62 -8.28 -1.31
CA SER A 90 -5.94 -7.87 -1.81
C SER A 90 -6.89 -7.53 -0.65
N PRO A 91 -7.64 -6.42 -0.71
CA PRO A 91 -8.65 -6.06 0.29
C PRO A 91 -9.73 -7.14 0.49
N LYS A 92 -9.92 -8.02 -0.49
CA LYS A 92 -10.85 -9.16 -0.38
C LYS A 92 -10.44 -10.15 0.72
N MET A 93 -9.17 -10.17 1.11
CA MET A 93 -8.68 -11.04 2.19
C MET A 93 -9.12 -10.57 3.58
N VAL A 94 -9.61 -9.34 3.74
CA VAL A 94 -10.11 -8.83 5.03
C VAL A 94 -11.22 -9.72 5.57
N SER A 95 -12.11 -10.20 4.70
CA SER A 95 -13.24 -11.06 5.06
C SER A 95 -12.81 -12.45 5.56
N GLU A 96 -11.61 -12.90 5.18
CA GLU A 96 -11.06 -14.21 5.52
C GLU A 96 -10.20 -14.16 6.78
N TRP A 97 -9.88 -12.96 7.29
CA TRP A 97 -8.99 -12.78 8.43
C TRP A 97 -9.75 -12.75 9.76
N PRO A 98 -9.20 -13.34 10.84
CA PRO A 98 -9.78 -13.20 12.17
C PRO A 98 -9.82 -11.73 12.59
N ALA A 99 -11.00 -11.22 12.97
CA ALA A 99 -11.20 -9.82 13.33
C ALA A 99 -10.21 -9.34 14.42
N GLU A 100 -9.87 -10.21 15.37
CA GLU A 100 -8.90 -9.94 16.45
C GLU A 100 -7.50 -9.62 15.93
N ARG A 101 -7.15 -10.07 14.72
CA ARG A 101 -5.82 -9.90 14.10
C ARG A 101 -5.79 -8.83 13.00
N ILE A 102 -6.85 -8.03 12.89
CA ILE A 102 -6.95 -6.92 11.93
C ILE A 102 -6.71 -5.58 12.64
N ILE A 103 -5.63 -4.89 12.32
CA ILE A 103 -5.28 -3.59 12.87
C ILE A 103 -5.56 -2.51 11.83
N GLU A 104 -6.40 -1.54 12.19
CA GLU A 104 -6.58 -0.33 11.39
C GLU A 104 -5.44 0.64 11.69
N VAL A 105 -4.78 1.10 10.63
CA VAL A 105 -3.57 1.93 10.68
C VAL A 105 -3.88 3.29 10.10
N ALA A 106 -3.83 4.30 10.96
CA ALA A 106 -3.86 5.71 10.57
C ALA A 106 -2.49 6.16 10.02
N GLN A 107 -2.47 7.26 9.26
CA GLN A 107 -1.21 7.88 8.82
C GLN A 107 -0.44 8.50 9.99
N THR A 108 -1.16 8.96 11.00
CA THR A 108 -0.60 9.59 12.20
C THR A 108 -0.35 8.56 13.29
N PRO A 109 0.66 8.79 14.16
CA PRO A 109 0.86 7.94 15.32
C PRO A 109 -0.40 7.96 16.20
N PRO A 110 -0.81 6.80 16.75
CA PRO A 110 -2.00 6.71 17.59
C PRO A 110 -1.84 7.53 18.87
N ALA A 111 -2.95 8.04 19.40
CA ALA A 111 -2.98 8.70 20.69
C ALA A 111 -2.63 7.73 21.82
N ALA A 112 -2.30 8.25 23.02
CA ALA A 112 -1.89 7.42 24.15
C ALA A 112 -2.96 6.37 24.53
N ASP A 113 -4.24 6.74 24.48
CA ASP A 113 -5.36 5.86 24.81
C ASP A 113 -5.55 4.76 23.75
N GLU A 114 -5.45 5.11 22.47
CA GLU A 114 -5.52 4.16 21.35
C GLU A 114 -4.36 3.17 21.39
N LYS A 115 -3.15 3.67 21.68
CA LYS A 115 -1.96 2.83 21.86
C LYS A 115 -2.14 1.84 23.00
N LYS A 116 -2.75 2.27 24.12
CA LYS A 116 -3.01 1.39 25.27
C LYS A 116 -4.01 0.30 24.93
N ALA A 117 -5.11 0.67 24.27
CA ALA A 117 -6.13 -0.29 23.82
C ALA A 117 -5.54 -1.31 22.82
N LEU A 118 -4.75 -0.82 21.86
CA LEU A 118 -4.06 -1.66 20.89
C LEU A 118 -3.06 -2.60 21.57
N TRP A 119 -2.35 -2.12 22.60
CA TRP A 119 -1.43 -2.98 23.35
C TRP A 119 -2.12 -4.11 24.10
N GLN A 120 -3.24 -3.82 24.76
CA GLN A 120 -4.05 -4.83 25.44
C GLN A 120 -4.60 -5.89 24.47
N ARG A 121 -4.82 -5.50 23.22
CA ARG A 121 -5.31 -6.40 22.18
C ARG A 121 -4.21 -7.31 21.61
N ILE A 122 -2.98 -6.81 21.46
CA ILE A 122 -1.84 -7.61 20.97
C ILE A 122 -1.33 -8.55 22.06
N PHE A 123 -1.26 -8.05 23.30
CA PHE A 123 -0.88 -8.82 24.47
C PHE A 123 -2.04 -8.84 25.44
N PRO A 124 -3.04 -9.72 25.22
CA PRO A 124 -4.04 -9.97 26.23
C PRO A 124 -3.30 -10.47 27.47
N SER A 125 -3.35 -9.69 28.56
CA SER A 125 -2.78 -10.09 29.83
C SER A 125 -3.37 -11.44 30.21
N HIS A 126 -2.56 -12.48 30.13
CA HIS A 126 -2.90 -13.79 30.64
C HIS A 126 -2.78 -13.68 32.15
N ASP A 127 -3.92 -13.61 32.86
CA ASP A 127 -3.98 -14.04 34.26
C ASP A 127 -3.61 -15.54 34.36
#